data_AF-A0A0N0T067-F1
#
_entry.id   AF-A0A0N0T067-F1
#
_cell.length_a   1.000
_cell.length_b   1.000
_cell.length_c   1.000
_cell.angle_alpha   90.00
_cell.angle_beta   90.00
_cell.angle_gamma   90.00
#
_symmetry.space_group_name_H-M   'P 1'
#
loop_
_entity.id
_entity.type
_entity.pdbx_description
1 polymer ?
#
loop_
_entity_poly.entity_id
_entity_poly.type
_entity_poly.pdbx_seq_one_letter_code
_entity_poly.pdbx_strand_id
1 'polypeptide(L)'
;MDAEQTTASGLVIPDTAKEKPQEGVVLAVGPGRFEEGNRLPLDVAVGDVVLYSKYGGTEVKYNGEEYLVLSARDVLAIIEK
;
A
#
# COMPACT_ATOMS: atom_id res chain seq x y z
N MET A 1 16.45 13.53 -12.78
CA MET A 1 17.60 14.31 -12.25
C MET A 1 17.83 13.73 -10.89
N ASP A 2 18.54 12.62 -10.90
CA ASP A 2 18.64 11.67 -9.80
C ASP A 2 19.93 12.01 -9.06
N ALA A 3 19.79 12.40 -7.79
CA ALA A 3 20.92 12.80 -6.97
C ALA A 3 21.52 11.55 -6.30
N GLU A 4 22.56 11.00 -6.93
CA GLU A 4 23.41 9.95 -6.34
C GLU A 4 24.08 10.49 -5.07
N GLN A 5 23.69 9.98 -3.90
CA GLN A 5 24.36 10.29 -2.63
C GLN A 5 25.60 9.39 -2.48
N THR A 6 26.76 9.95 -2.77
CA THR A 6 28.06 9.30 -2.54
C THR A 6 28.49 9.48 -1.08
N THR A 7 28.81 8.38 -0.41
CA THR A 7 29.40 8.40 0.95
C THR A 7 30.93 8.54 0.88
N ALA A 8 31.54 9.11 1.92
CA ALA A 8 32.97 9.48 1.96
C ALA A 8 33.98 8.32 1.77
N SER A 9 33.53 7.06 1.71
CA SER A 9 34.38 5.87 1.49
C SER A 9 34.24 5.26 0.09
N GLY A 10 33.59 5.95 -0.86
CA GLY A 10 33.40 5.43 -2.23
C GLY A 10 32.41 4.26 -2.33
N LEU A 11 31.64 4.02 -1.26
CA LEU A 11 30.55 3.05 -1.26
C LEU A 11 29.33 3.72 -1.91
N VAL A 12 29.08 3.38 -3.17
CA VAL A 12 27.82 3.71 -3.85
C VAL A 12 26.75 2.82 -3.22
N ILE A 13 25.86 3.42 -2.43
CA ILE A 13 24.62 2.74 -2.04
C ILE A 13 23.77 2.79 -3.31
N PRO A 14 23.53 1.67 -3.99
CA PRO A 14 22.64 1.71 -5.13
C PRO A 14 21.27 2.16 -4.61
N ASP A 15 20.63 3.13 -5.26
CA ASP A 15 19.27 3.62 -4.96
C ASP A 15 18.19 2.50 -5.08
N THR A 16 18.60 1.24 -5.25
CA THR A 16 17.77 0.07 -5.57
C THR A 16 17.05 -0.55 -4.38
N ALA A 17 16.97 0.12 -3.23
CA ALA A 17 16.16 -0.36 -2.11
C ALA A 17 15.49 0.78 -1.34
N LYS A 18 14.99 1.81 -2.05
CA LYS A 18 13.92 2.64 -1.45
C LYS A 18 12.70 1.74 -1.27
N GLU A 19 12.50 1.32 -0.04
CA GLU A 19 11.36 0.52 0.37
C GLU A 19 10.07 1.25 -0.02
N LYS A 20 9.15 0.57 -0.74
CA LYS A 20 7.86 1.18 -1.09
C LYS A 20 7.18 1.61 0.22
N PRO A 21 6.63 2.83 0.29
CA PRO A 21 5.92 3.26 1.48
C PRO A 21 4.82 2.23 1.81
N GLN A 22 4.74 1.85 3.08
CA GLN A 22 3.74 0.93 3.58
C GLN A 22 2.43 1.63 3.95
N GLU A 23 2.26 2.87 3.47
CA GLU A 23 1.14 3.76 3.74
C GLU A 23 0.47 4.15 2.44
N GLY A 24 -0.86 4.21 2.43
CA GLY A 24 -1.63 4.59 1.24
C GLY A 24 -3.02 5.11 1.59
N VAL A 25 -3.62 5.87 0.68
CA VAL A 25 -4.99 6.36 0.80
C VAL A 25 -5.95 5.39 0.13
N VAL A 26 -7.01 5.00 0.80
CA VAL A 26 -8.05 4.12 0.25
C VAL A 26 -8.86 4.89 -0.79
N LEU A 27 -8.74 4.49 -2.06
CA LEU A 27 -9.46 5.11 -3.17
C LEU A 27 -10.83 4.44 -3.45
N ALA A 28 -10.95 3.15 -3.14
CA ALA A 28 -12.16 2.38 -3.34
C ALA A 28 -12.21 1.21 -2.36
N VAL A 29 -13.42 0.82 -1.96
CA VAL A 29 -13.66 -0.33 -1.08
C VAL A 29 -14.62 -1.32 -1.75
N GLY A 30 -14.30 -2.60 -1.65
CA GLY A 30 -15.20 -3.66 -2.10
C GLY A 30 -16.39 -3.84 -1.14
N PRO A 31 -17.38 -4.67 -1.50
CA PRO A 31 -18.60 -4.87 -0.70
C PRO A 31 -18.38 -5.71 0.58
N GLY A 32 -17.13 -5.91 1.00
CA GLY A 32 -16.78 -6.78 2.11
C GLY A 32 -16.71 -8.27 1.77
N ARG A 33 -16.28 -9.07 2.75
CA ARG A 33 -16.14 -10.52 2.61
C ARG A 33 -17.50 -11.19 2.79
N PHE A 34 -17.78 -12.20 1.98
CA PHE A 34 -18.97 -13.04 2.20
C PHE A 34 -18.58 -14.24 3.07
N GLU A 35 -19.25 -14.41 4.21
CA GLU A 35 -19.03 -15.52 5.12
C GLU A 35 -20.37 -16.02 5.66
N GLU A 36 -20.61 -17.34 5.59
CA GLU A 36 -21.81 -18.00 6.13
C GLU A 36 -23.15 -17.35 5.73
N GLY A 37 -23.27 -16.92 4.47
CA GLY A 37 -24.51 -16.30 3.97
C GLY A 37 -24.64 -14.81 4.27
N ASN A 38 -23.70 -14.22 5.02
CA ASN A 38 -23.70 -12.82 5.41
C ASN A 38 -22.52 -12.07 4.78
N ARG A 39 -22.73 -10.78 4.48
CA ARG A 39 -21.65 -9.87 4.10
C ARG A 39 -21.06 -9.25 5.36
N LEU A 40 -19.78 -9.51 5.62
CA LEU A 40 -19.00 -8.78 6.60
C LEU A 40 -18.43 -7.53 5.92
N PRO A 41 -18.82 -6.32 6.36
CA PRO A 41 -18.30 -5.09 5.80
C PRO A 41 -16.79 -4.96 6.04
N LEU A 42 -16.15 -4.06 5.29
CA LEU A 42 -14.77 -3.67 5.54
C LEU A 42 -14.74 -2.62 6.66
N ASP A 43 -13.71 -2.69 7.51
CA ASP A 43 -13.48 -1.70 8.57
C ASP A 43 -12.79 -0.42 8.05
N VAL A 44 -12.56 -0.32 6.74
CA VAL A 44 -11.96 0.83 6.07
C VAL A 44 -12.96 1.51 5.13
N ALA A 45 -12.85 2.82 5.01
CA ALA A 45 -13.64 3.66 4.12
C ALA A 45 -12.75 4.38 3.09
N VAL A 46 -13.40 4.87 2.02
CA VAL A 46 -12.72 5.73 1.04
C VAL A 46 -12.24 7.02 1.73
N GLY A 47 -10.97 7.35 1.52
CA GLY A 47 -10.31 8.51 2.13
C GLY A 47 -9.48 8.17 3.37
N ASP A 48 -9.64 6.99 3.96
CA ASP A 48 -8.79 6.55 5.08
C ASP A 48 -7.35 6.41 4.61
N VAL A 49 -6.42 6.83 5.46
CA VAL A 49 -5.00 6.54 5.29
C VAL A 49 -4.70 5.26 6.06
N VAL A 50 -4.15 4.26 5.39
CA VAL A 50 -3.94 2.93 5.97
C VAL A 50 -2.47 2.54 5.91
N LEU A 51 -2.01 1.86 6.96
CA LEU A 51 -0.76 1.13 6.98
C LEU A 51 -1.04 -0.32 6.56
N TYR A 52 -0.27 -0.86 5.62
CA TYR A 52 -0.44 -2.21 5.10
C TYR A 52 0.84 -3.05 5.09
N SER A 53 0.68 -4.37 4.98
CA SER A 53 1.80 -5.30 4.97
C SER A 53 2.67 -5.13 3.73
N LYS A 54 4.00 -5.11 3.93
CA LYS A 54 5.00 -4.91 2.85
C LYS A 54 4.91 -5.92 1.70
N TYR A 55 4.45 -7.12 2.01
CA TYR A 55 4.40 -8.25 1.07
C TYR A 55 2.96 -8.59 0.65
N GLY A 56 1.99 -7.75 1.05
CA GLY A 56 0.58 -7.95 0.77
C GLY A 56 0.10 -7.22 -0.48
N GLY A 57 -1.03 -7.69 -1.00
CA GLY A 57 -1.72 -7.07 -2.12
C GLY A 57 -1.29 -7.51 -3.51
N THR A 58 -1.96 -6.95 -4.51
CA THR A 58 -1.70 -7.19 -5.93
C THR A 58 -1.63 -5.85 -6.64
N GLU A 59 -0.54 -5.62 -7.36
CA GLU A 59 -0.36 -4.43 -8.18
C GLU A 59 -1.18 -4.57 -9.47
N VAL A 60 -1.97 -3.55 -9.78
CA VAL A 60 -2.89 -3.56 -10.93
C VAL A 60 -2.76 -2.24 -11.67
N LYS A 61 -2.72 -2.28 -13.01
CA LYS A 61 -2.75 -1.09 -13.85
C LYS A 61 -4.15 -0.89 -14.40
N TYR A 62 -4.73 0.29 -14.19
CA TYR A 62 -6.05 0.64 -14.67
C TYR A 62 -6.06 2.11 -15.12
N ASN A 63 -6.60 2.40 -16.31
CA ASN A 63 -6.58 3.76 -16.91
C ASN A 63 -5.21 4.46 -16.94
N GLY A 64 -4.11 3.70 -17.00
CA GLY A 64 -2.75 4.25 -17.02
C GLY A 64 -2.19 4.58 -15.62
N GLU A 65 -2.94 4.34 -14.56
CA GLU A 65 -2.51 4.49 -13.18
C GLU A 65 -2.22 3.13 -12.53
N GLU A 66 -1.28 3.13 -11.58
CA GLU A 66 -0.89 1.96 -10.79
C GLU A 66 -1.63 1.97 -9.44
N TYR A 67 -2.31 0.87 -9.15
CA TYR A 67 -3.06 0.69 -7.91
C TYR A 67 -2.55 -0.56 -7.17
N LEU A 68 -2.62 -0.52 -5.85
CA LEU A 68 -2.39 -1.69 -5.00
C LEU A 68 -3.72 -2.17 -4.42
N VAL A 69 -4.16 -3.34 -4.86
CA VAL A 69 -5.37 -3.97 -4.32
C VAL A 69 -4.99 -4.80 -3.11
N LEU A 70 -5.51 -4.43 -1.95
CA LEU A 70 -5.25 -5.09 -0.68
C LEU A 70 -6.47 -5.90 -0.22
N SER A 71 -6.21 -7.04 0.42
CA SER A 71 -7.25 -7.71 1.21
C SER A 71 -7.37 -7.03 2.57
N ALA A 72 -8.55 -7.10 3.21
CA ALA A 72 -8.77 -6.51 4.54
C ALA A 72 -7.72 -6.95 5.58
N ARG A 73 -7.27 -8.21 5.49
CA ARG A 73 -6.22 -8.79 6.37
C ARG A 73 -4.84 -8.16 6.22
N ASP A 74 -4.57 -7.53 5.07
CA ASP A 74 -3.27 -6.93 4.77
C ASP A 74 -3.20 -5.48 5.26
N VAL A 75 -4.35 -4.90 5.64
CA VAL A 75 -4.44 -3.60 6.32
C VAL A 75 -4.18 -3.82 7.80
N LEU A 76 -3.13 -3.18 8.31
CA LEU A 76 -2.65 -3.33 9.69
C LEU A 76 -3.25 -2.28 10.62
N ALA A 77 -3.44 -1.05 10.13
CA ALA A 77 -4.02 0.06 10.89
C ALA A 77 -4.58 1.15 9.96
N ILE A 78 -5.56 1.91 10.46
CA ILE A 78 -5.92 3.23 9.92
C ILE A 78 -5.10 4.25 10.71
N ILE A 79 -4.43 5.17 10.01
CA ILE A 79 -3.62 6.22 10.62
C ILE A 79 -4.31 7.57 10.43
N GLU A 80 -4.51 8.29 11.53
CA GLU A 80 -4.96 9.69 11.52
C GLU A 80 -3.73 10.61 11.52
N LYS A 81 -3.81 11.71 10.77
CA LYS A 81 -2.81 12.79 10.80
C LYS A 81 -3.30 13.94 11.68
#